data_AF-A0A1A9I9L6-F1
#
_entry.id   AF-A0A1A9I9L6-F1
#
_cell.length_a   1.000
_cell.length_b   1.000
_cell.length_c   1.000
_cell.angle_alpha   90.00
_cell.angle_beta   90.00
_cell.angle_gamma   90.00
#
_symmetry.space_group_name_H-M   'P 1'
#
loop_
_entity.id
_entity.type
_entity.pdbx_description
1 polymer ?
#
loop_
_entity_poly.entity_id
_entity_poly.type
_entity_poly.pdbx_seq_one_letter_code
_entity_poly.pdbx_strand_id
1 'polypeptide(L)'
;MRDDKGKKIKSYSNGYMMVNAGGPTIIFNSDGTYKKIFTPQNADTGFWRFDSLKMYIHYDLYIDSTDWVGKDLIKTGEAVKYPNGNYYEKIQDKILRYDDPELILDERGSQMVFKKQ
;
A
#
# COMPACT_ATOMS: atom_id res chain seq x y z
N MET A 1 1.98 9.13 -17.97
CA MET A 1 1.61 10.40 -18.65
C MET A 1 2.88 11.10 -19.14
N ARG A 2 2.84 11.75 -20.31
CA ARG A 2 3.94 12.58 -20.84
C ARG A 2 3.41 14.01 -21.07
N ASP A 3 4.29 15.01 -20.98
CA ASP A 3 3.93 16.39 -21.31
C ASP A 3 3.87 16.58 -22.84
N ASP A 4 3.51 17.80 -23.26
CA ASP A 4 3.46 18.26 -24.65
C ASP A 4 4.81 18.14 -25.39
N LYS A 5 5.92 17.97 -24.64
CA LYS A 5 7.28 17.76 -25.16
C LYS A 5 7.71 16.30 -25.09
N GLY A 6 6.80 15.39 -24.76
CA GLY A 6 7.06 13.96 -24.66
C GLY A 6 7.87 13.54 -23.43
N LYS A 7 8.10 14.40 -22.44
CA LYS A 7 8.82 14.06 -21.21
C LYS A 7 7.88 13.34 -20.24
N LYS A 8 8.35 12.27 -19.60
CA LYS A 8 7.56 11.52 -18.61
C LYS A 8 7.22 12.43 -17.42
N ILE A 9 5.94 12.63 -17.18
CA ILE A 9 5.44 13.36 -16.02
C ILE A 9 5.59 12.43 -14.82
N LYS A 10 6.29 12.91 -13.78
CA LYS A 10 6.54 12.14 -12.55
C LYS A 10 5.44 12.37 -11.51
N SER A 11 4.85 13.54 -11.49
CA SER A 11 3.74 13.88 -10.60
C SER A 11 2.84 14.93 -11.23
N TYR A 12 1.58 14.96 -10.81
CA TYR A 12 0.59 15.96 -11.25
C TYR A 12 -0.29 16.37 -10.06
N SER A 13 -0.78 17.61 -10.06
CA SER A 13 -1.80 18.04 -9.10
C SER A 13 -3.17 17.57 -9.58
N ASN A 14 -3.97 16.98 -8.69
CA ASN A 14 -5.37 16.64 -8.97
C ASN A 14 -6.37 17.68 -8.41
N GLY A 15 -5.88 18.88 -8.03
CA GLY A 15 -6.67 19.93 -7.40
C GLY A 15 -6.69 19.89 -5.87
N TYR A 16 -6.39 18.74 -5.26
CA TYR A 16 -6.32 18.58 -3.80
C TYR A 16 -4.91 18.26 -3.30
N MET A 17 -4.14 17.51 -4.09
CA MET A 17 -2.79 17.08 -3.71
C MET A 17 -1.91 16.78 -4.94
N MET A 18 -0.61 16.70 -4.70
CA MET A 18 0.36 16.19 -5.67
C MET A 18 0.32 14.66 -5.68
N VAL A 19 -0.02 14.08 -6.83
CA VAL A 19 -0.12 12.62 -7.04
C VAL A 19 1.08 12.13 -7.83
N ASN A 20 1.65 10.98 -7.44
CA ASN A 20 2.66 10.31 -8.24
C ASN A 20 2.03 9.69 -9.49
N ALA A 21 2.48 10.12 -10.67
CA ALA A 21 1.93 9.69 -11.95
C ALA A 21 2.19 8.20 -12.26
N GLY A 22 3.12 7.57 -11.53
CA GLY A 22 3.41 6.14 -11.61
C GLY A 22 2.56 5.27 -10.67
N GLY A 23 1.66 5.86 -9.87
CA GLY A 23 0.98 5.16 -8.80
C GLY A 23 1.85 5.00 -7.55
N PRO A 24 1.35 4.27 -6.53
CA PRO A 24 2.09 4.05 -5.30
C PRO A 24 3.32 3.17 -5.53
N THR A 25 4.37 3.42 -4.74
CA THR A 25 5.54 2.54 -4.68
C THR A 25 5.47 1.68 -3.44
N ILE A 26 5.54 0.36 -3.59
CA ILE A 26 5.58 -0.57 -2.47
C ILE A 26 6.99 -1.12 -2.27
N ILE A 27 7.44 -1.13 -1.02
CA ILE A 27 8.75 -1.62 -0.60
C ILE A 27 8.51 -2.73 0.42
N PHE A 28 9.00 -3.92 0.11
CA PHE A 28 8.98 -5.08 0.98
C PHE A 28 10.37 -5.32 1.54
N ASN A 29 10.53 -5.13 2.85
CA ASN A 29 11.81 -5.33 3.53
C ASN A 29 11.95 -6.79 3.98
N SER A 30 13.20 -7.25 4.07
CA SER A 30 13.54 -8.62 4.50
C SER A 30 13.22 -8.92 5.96
N ASP A 31 13.05 -7.88 6.79
CA ASP A 31 12.65 -7.99 8.19
C ASP A 31 11.12 -8.18 8.36
N GLY A 32 10.38 -8.29 7.26
CA GLY A 32 8.93 -8.44 7.26
C GLY A 32 8.17 -7.13 7.41
N THR A 33 8.83 -5.98 7.42
CA THR A 33 8.15 -4.67 7.34
C THR A 33 7.89 -4.28 5.88
N TYR A 34 6.85 -3.48 5.67
CA TYR A 34 6.58 -2.89 4.36
C TYR A 34 6.30 -1.39 4.46
N LYS A 35 6.46 -0.71 3.32
CA LYS A 35 6.06 0.68 3.14
C LYS A 35 5.41 0.85 1.77
N LYS A 36 4.20 1.42 1.71
CA LYS A 36 3.51 1.76 0.46
C LYS A 36 3.32 3.26 0.37
N ILE A 37 4.07 3.90 -0.52
CA ILE A 37 4.20 5.35 -0.64
C ILE A 37 3.24 5.84 -1.72
N PHE A 38 2.18 6.55 -1.33
CA PHE A 38 1.27 7.22 -2.27
C PHE A 38 1.80 8.61 -2.66
N THR A 39 2.35 9.34 -1.68
CA THR A 39 3.06 10.62 -1.83
C THR A 39 4.19 10.71 -0.81
N PRO A 40 5.12 11.68 -0.91
CA PRO A 40 6.17 11.83 0.09
C PRO A 40 5.66 12.04 1.52
N GLN A 41 4.45 12.59 1.70
CA GLN A 41 3.82 12.86 2.99
C GLN A 41 2.78 11.80 3.39
N ASN A 42 2.41 10.88 2.50
CA ASN A 42 1.39 9.87 2.76
C ASN A 42 1.90 8.49 2.34
N ALA A 43 2.12 7.63 3.33
CA ALA A 43 2.53 6.26 3.13
C ALA A 43 1.92 5.34 4.19
N ASP A 44 1.48 4.18 3.74
CA ASP A 44 1.16 3.08 4.64
C ASP A 44 2.45 2.40 5.10
N THR A 45 2.42 1.90 6.33
CA THR A 45 3.51 1.09 6.90
C THR A 45 2.93 -0.05 7.72
N GLY A 46 3.72 -1.08 7.94
CA GLY A 46 3.29 -2.20 8.78
C GLY A 46 4.13 -3.43 8.54
N PHE A 47 3.52 -4.59 8.77
CA PHE A 47 4.15 -5.88 8.50
C PHE A 47 3.51 -6.56 7.29
N TRP A 48 4.28 -7.38 6.59
CA TRP A 48 3.80 -8.16 5.46
C TRP A 48 4.27 -9.61 5.55
N ARG A 49 3.50 -10.51 4.93
CA ARG A 49 3.92 -11.88 4.66
C ARG A 49 3.29 -12.39 3.37
N PHE A 50 3.99 -13.27 2.66
CA PHE A 50 3.48 -13.93 1.48
C PHE A 50 2.94 -15.32 1.83
N ASP A 51 1.68 -15.59 1.48
CA ASP A 51 1.07 -16.91 1.47
C ASP A 51 1.18 -17.49 0.06
N SER A 52 2.19 -18.33 -0.17
CA SER A 52 2.46 -18.94 -1.46
C SER A 52 1.46 -20.04 -1.86
N LEU A 53 0.73 -20.60 -0.89
CA LEU A 53 -0.27 -21.64 -1.16
C LEU A 53 -1.53 -21.03 -1.77
N LYS A 54 -1.93 -19.87 -1.26
CA LYS A 54 -3.14 -19.15 -1.71
C LYS A 54 -2.84 -18.04 -2.71
N MET A 55 -1.57 -17.69 -2.89
CA MET A 55 -1.11 -16.55 -3.68
C MET A 55 -1.68 -15.23 -3.15
N TYR A 56 -1.51 -14.98 -1.85
CA TYR A 56 -1.90 -13.71 -1.20
C TYR A 56 -0.71 -13.04 -0.53
N ILE A 57 -0.70 -11.71 -0.57
CA ILE A 57 0.10 -10.90 0.33
C ILE A 57 -0.80 -10.47 1.48
N HIS A 58 -0.41 -10.80 2.70
CA HIS A 58 -1.08 -10.34 3.91
C HIS A 58 -0.32 -9.15 4.47
N TYR A 59 -1.06 -8.14 4.89
CA TYR A 59 -0.54 -6.95 5.55
C TYR A 59 -1.19 -6.79 6.92
N ASP A 60 -0.37 -6.41 7.88
CA ASP A 60 -0.82 -5.82 9.13
C ASP A 60 -0.50 -4.33 9.01
N LEU A 61 -1.47 -3.53 8.54
CA LEU A 61 -1.36 -2.09 8.30
C LEU A 61 -1.37 -1.36 9.64
N TYR A 62 -0.35 -0.55 9.92
CA TYR A 62 -0.31 0.30 11.11
C TYR A 62 -1.41 1.36 11.06
N ILE A 63 -2.16 1.48 12.16
CA ILE A 63 -3.23 2.46 12.33
C ILE A 63 -2.86 3.44 13.44
N ASP A 64 -2.82 4.74 13.09
CA ASP A 64 -2.62 5.81 14.06
C ASP A 64 -3.87 5.98 14.93
N SER A 65 -3.78 5.56 16.18
CA SER A 65 -4.88 5.67 17.15
C SER A 65 -5.26 7.11 17.53
N THR A 66 -4.48 8.11 17.11
CA THR A 66 -4.68 9.52 17.48
C THR A 66 -5.53 10.29 16.47
N ASP A 67 -5.51 9.90 15.19
CA ASP A 67 -6.29 10.55 14.15
C ASP A 67 -7.75 10.06 14.13
N TRP A 68 -8.60 10.76 13.37
CA TRP A 68 -10.03 10.47 13.35
C TRP A 68 -10.36 9.15 12.63
N VAL A 69 -9.57 8.77 11.61
CA VAL A 69 -9.78 7.54 10.83
C VAL A 69 -9.42 6.34 11.67
N GLY A 70 -8.24 6.35 12.29
CA GLY A 70 -7.77 5.29 13.15
C GLY A 70 -8.64 5.10 14.38
N LYS A 71 -9.14 6.18 14.98
CA LYS A 71 -10.14 6.08 16.06
C LYS A 71 -11.42 5.38 15.60
N ASP A 72 -11.89 5.66 14.40
CA ASP A 72 -13.08 5.01 13.85
C ASP A 72 -12.82 3.53 13.58
N LEU A 73 -11.71 3.18 12.92
CA LEU A 73 -11.31 1.79 12.66
C LEU A 73 -11.13 0.96 13.94
N ILE A 74 -10.60 1.58 15.00
CA ILE A 74 -10.49 0.92 16.32
C ILE A 74 -11.87 0.71 16.93
N LYS A 75 -12.77 1.69 16.81
CA LYS A 75 -14.13 1.63 17.35
C LYS A 75 -14.99 0.60 16.64
N THR A 76 -14.84 0.44 15.33
CA THR A 76 -15.57 -0.55 14.51
C THR A 76 -14.99 -1.96 14.62
N GLY A 77 -13.78 -2.09 15.18
CA GLY A 77 -13.10 -3.38 15.38
C GLY A 77 -12.28 -3.85 14.17
N GLU A 78 -12.14 -3.01 13.14
CA GLU A 78 -11.30 -3.28 11.96
C GLU A 78 -9.80 -3.21 12.30
N ALA A 79 -9.43 -2.36 13.27
CA ALA A 79 -8.07 -2.25 13.78
C ALA A 79 -7.94 -2.85 15.19
N VAL A 80 -7.00 -3.79 15.36
CA VAL A 80 -6.83 -4.54 16.62
C VAL A 80 -5.50 -4.21 17.27
N LYS A 81 -5.49 -4.10 18.60
CA LYS A 81 -4.27 -3.83 19.37
C LYS A 81 -3.36 -5.05 19.41
N TYR A 82 -2.10 -4.87 19.04
CA TYR A 82 -1.05 -5.89 19.09
C TYR A 82 -0.28 -5.84 20.43
N PRO A 83 0.51 -6.88 20.77
CA PRO A 83 1.29 -6.91 22.02
C PRO A 83 2.28 -5.75 22.18
N ASN A 84 2.74 -5.16 21.08
CA ASN A 84 3.63 -3.98 21.08
C ASN A 84 2.90 -2.67 21.45
N GLY A 85 1.58 -2.71 21.68
CA GLY A 85 0.78 -1.55 22.05
C GLY A 85 0.19 -0.78 20.87
N ASN A 86 0.60 -1.07 19.63
CA ASN A 86 0.11 -0.41 18.42
C ASN A 86 -1.15 -1.11 17.89
N TYR A 87 -1.90 -0.42 17.02
CA TYR A 87 -3.09 -0.95 16.37
C TYR A 87 -2.78 -1.28 14.91
N TYR A 88 -3.34 -2.38 14.44
CA TYR A 88 -3.16 -2.82 13.06
C TYR A 88 -4.48 -3.30 12.44
N GLU A 89 -4.69 -2.95 11.17
CA GLU A 89 -5.75 -3.50 10.31
C GLU A 89 -5.18 -4.66 9.49
N LYS A 90 -5.91 -5.77 9.40
CA LYS A 90 -5.49 -6.93 8.60
C LYS A 90 -6.04 -6.81 7.19
N ILE A 91 -5.13 -6.71 6.22
CA ILE A 91 -5.47 -6.57 4.81
C ILE A 91 -4.87 -7.75 4.03
N GLN A 92 -5.55 -8.15 2.96
CA GLN A 92 -5.05 -9.18 2.06
C GLN A 92 -5.24 -8.74 0.61
N ASP A 93 -4.18 -8.88 -0.17
CA ASP A 93 -4.21 -8.65 -1.61
C ASP A 93 -3.92 -9.96 -2.33
N LYS A 94 -4.73 -10.28 -3.33
CA LYS A 94 -4.51 -11.49 -4.13
C LYS A 94 -3.50 -11.20 -5.22
N ILE A 95 -2.49 -12.05 -5.36
CA ILE A 95 -1.58 -12.00 -6.50
C ILE A 95 -2.30 -12.59 -7.71
N LEU A 96 -2.57 -11.75 -8.71
CA LEU A 96 -3.12 -12.16 -9.99
C LEU A 96 -2.02 -12.62 -10.95
N ARG A 97 -0.86 -11.95 -10.90
CA ARG A 97 0.33 -12.29 -11.67
C ARG A 97 1.58 -11.85 -10.92
N TYR A 98 2.62 -12.68 -10.97
CA TYR A 98 3.95 -12.34 -10.48
C TYR A 98 4.99 -12.90 -11.44
N ASP A 99 5.51 -12.04 -12.31
CA ASP A 99 6.57 -12.32 -13.27
C ASP A 99 7.63 -11.21 -13.23
N ASP A 100 8.80 -11.44 -13.82
CA ASP A 100 9.76 -10.36 -14.05
C ASP A 100 9.38 -9.71 -15.40
N PRO A 101 8.92 -8.44 -15.43
CA PRO A 101 9.14 -7.38 -14.44
C PRO A 101 7.90 -6.88 -13.67
N GLU A 102 6.77 -7.61 -13.64
CA GLU A 102 5.50 -7.11 -13.12
C GLU A 102 4.90 -7.94 -11.98
N LEU A 103 4.38 -7.22 -10.98
CA LEU A 103 3.49 -7.76 -9.96
C LEU A 103 2.09 -7.15 -10.17
N ILE A 104 1.09 -7.99 -10.34
CA ILE A 104 -0.31 -7.58 -10.44
C ILE A 104 -1.06 -8.08 -9.21
N LEU A 105 -1.62 -7.13 -8.45
CA LEU A 105 -2.42 -7.39 -7.26
C LEU A 105 -3.89 -7.05 -7.52
N ASP A 106 -4.79 -7.82 -6.91
CA ASP A 106 -6.17 -7.42 -6.66
C ASP A 106 -6.26 -6.83 -5.25
N GLU A 107 -6.35 -5.50 -5.20
CA GLU A 107 -6.51 -4.71 -3.98
C GLU A 107 -7.99 -4.35 -3.83
N ARG A 108 -8.74 -5.14 -3.06
CA ARG A 108 -10.18 -4.91 -2.78
C ARG A 108 -11.04 -4.71 -4.04
N GLY A 109 -10.78 -5.47 -5.11
CA GLY A 109 -11.49 -5.39 -6.38
C GLY A 109 -10.86 -4.45 -7.41
N SER A 110 -9.78 -3.76 -7.05
CA SER A 110 -9.01 -2.90 -7.96
C SER A 110 -7.71 -3.59 -8.37
N GLN A 111 -7.46 -3.68 -9.69
CA GLN A 111 -6.20 -4.23 -10.19
C GLN A 111 -5.08 -3.19 -10.13
N MET A 112 -4.03 -3.52 -9.40
CA MET A 112 -2.84 -2.68 -9.25
C MET A 112 -1.66 -3.34 -9.94
N VAL A 113 -0.99 -2.59 -10.82
CA VAL A 113 0.17 -3.07 -11.58
C VAL A 113 1.43 -2.38 -11.06
N PHE A 114 2.32 -3.16 -10.48
CA PHE A 114 3.62 -2.73 -10.00
C PHE A 114 4.71 -3.21 -10.95
N LYS A 115 5.66 -2.34 -11.25
CA LYS A 115 6.86 -2.67 -12.03
C LYS A 115 8.06 -2.65 -11.12
N LYS A 116 8.90 -3.67 -11.24
CA LYS A 116 10.18 -3.74 -10.53
C LYS A 116 11.05 -2.52 -10.91
N GLN A 117 11.64 -1.88 -9.91
CA GLN A 117 12.58 -0.76 -10.07
C GLN A 117 14.00 -1.21 -9.76
#